data_AF-A0A8T4DL75-F1
#
_entry.id   AF-A0A8T4DL75-F1
#
_cell.length_a   1.000
_cell.length_b   1.000
_cell.length_c   1.000
_cell.angle_alpha   90.00
_cell.angle_beta   90.00
_cell.angle_gamma   90.00
#
_symmetry.space_group_name_H-M   'P 1'
#
loop_
_entity.id
_entity.type
_entity.pdbx_description
1 polymer ?
#
loop_
_entity_poly.entity_id
_entity_poly.type
_entity_poly.pdbx_seq_one_letter_code
_entity_poly.pdbx_strand_id
1 'polypeptide(L)'
;MSDEPKSAKQIAMERADEMLAKSQDDSNHASQSAEEQAAMPAEPIATSLSEDQVKAFDSTSSAIKNRETNNKLDQIAPAIADEYLDHARYTDERKVRRYKTTFTPEETDALGEGILEQFRYHTNLRVFESTPEQYETNKGIKDKQGVSLADTVMKHHFQMDSGFWKRKLKPLAEDGKTIDQAVILSLAEENIEHHLGVITRDILGGIEPDQMDQLKAYVKLLGDRHKLDEKVISRALTTNDFGSLIKQYAQIARQFYTDSKKA
;
A
#
# COMPACT_ATOMS: atom_id res chain seq x y z
N MET A 1 -38.53 53.40 38.68
CA MET A 1 -39.03 52.65 37.50
C MET A 1 -38.34 51.32 37.58
N SER A 2 -39.07 50.28 37.97
CA SER A 2 -38.52 48.95 38.28
C SER A 2 -38.54 48.11 37.01
N ASP A 3 -37.35 47.75 36.51
CA ASP A 3 -37.24 46.79 35.41
C ASP A 3 -37.70 45.42 35.89
N GLU A 4 -38.77 44.91 35.28
CA GLU A 4 -39.23 43.56 35.51
C GLU A 4 -38.18 42.56 34.99
N PRO A 5 -37.86 41.50 35.76
CA PRO A 5 -36.92 40.49 35.31
C PRO A 5 -37.50 39.74 34.11
N LYS A 6 -36.74 39.74 33.00
CA LYS A 6 -37.11 39.02 31.77
C LYS A 6 -37.38 37.55 32.08
N SER A 7 -38.48 37.03 31.56
CA SER A 7 -38.84 35.62 31.69
C SER A 7 -37.80 34.73 30.99
N ALA A 8 -37.63 33.49 31.46
CA ALA A 8 -36.74 32.52 30.85
C ALA A 8 -37.02 32.31 29.35
N LYS A 9 -38.27 32.51 28.91
CA LYS A 9 -38.68 32.44 27.50
C LYS A 9 -38.17 33.63 26.68
N GLN A 10 -38.15 34.84 27.26
CA GLN A 10 -37.58 36.03 26.62
C GLN A 10 -36.05 35.92 26.51
N ILE A 11 -35.38 35.38 27.53
CA ILE A 11 -33.93 35.12 27.51
C ILE A 11 -33.57 34.08 26.43
N ALA A 12 -34.42 33.05 26.26
CA ALA A 12 -34.20 32.03 25.24
C ALA A 12 -34.41 32.55 23.80
N MET A 13 -35.40 33.43 23.58
CA MET A 13 -35.58 34.09 22.27
C MET A 13 -34.44 35.04 21.94
N GLU A 14 -33.98 35.88 22.87
CA GLU A 14 -32.84 36.78 22.63
C GLU A 14 -31.56 36.01 22.29
N ARG A 15 -31.33 34.84 22.91
CA ARG A 15 -30.19 33.97 22.56
C ARG A 15 -30.34 33.31 21.20
N ALA A 16 -31.56 32.95 20.79
CA ALA A 16 -31.80 32.39 19.46
C ALA A 16 -31.56 33.43 18.36
N ASP A 17 -32.01 34.67 18.60
CA ASP A 17 -31.81 35.79 17.67
C ASP A 17 -30.32 36.21 17.61
N GLU A 18 -29.59 36.21 18.73
CA GLU A 18 -28.12 36.41 18.74
C GLU A 18 -27.37 35.29 17.99
N MET A 19 -27.81 34.04 18.10
CA MET A 19 -27.20 32.92 17.38
C MET A 19 -27.50 32.97 15.87
N LEU A 20 -28.69 33.41 15.48
CA LEU A 20 -29.05 33.63 14.07
C LEU A 20 -28.26 34.80 13.47
N ALA A 21 -28.12 35.91 14.21
CA ALA A 21 -27.31 37.06 13.79
C ALA A 21 -25.82 36.69 13.64
N LYS A 22 -25.26 35.91 14.58
CA LYS A 22 -23.89 35.38 14.46
C LYS A 22 -23.74 34.41 13.28
N SER A 23 -24.75 33.56 13.01
CA SER A 23 -24.67 32.64 11.86
C SER A 23 -24.71 33.36 10.51
N GLN A 24 -25.36 34.53 10.43
CA GLN A 24 -25.40 35.36 9.23
C GLN A 24 -24.12 36.19 9.05
N ASP A 25 -23.51 36.67 10.14
CA ASP A 25 -22.19 37.32 10.10
C ASP A 25 -21.09 36.31 9.75
N ASP A 26 -21.14 35.10 10.31
CA ASP A 26 -20.20 34.01 9.99
C ASP A 26 -20.39 33.51 8.55
N SER A 27 -21.60 33.52 7.98
CA SER A 27 -21.80 33.18 6.57
C SER A 27 -21.32 34.28 5.62
N ASN A 28 -21.44 35.56 6.00
CA ASN A 28 -20.91 36.67 5.21
C ASN A 28 -19.36 36.74 5.29
N HIS A 29 -18.76 36.44 6.43
CA HIS A 29 -17.30 36.30 6.55
C HIS A 29 -16.75 35.03 5.89
N ALA A 30 -17.48 33.91 5.92
CA ALA A 30 -17.11 32.70 5.19
C ALA A 30 -17.23 32.88 3.67
N SER A 31 -18.21 33.65 3.19
CA SER A 31 -18.37 33.93 1.76
C SER A 31 -17.31 34.90 1.24
N GLN A 32 -16.94 35.92 2.02
CA GLN A 32 -15.85 36.83 1.67
C GLN A 32 -14.46 36.17 1.77
N SER A 33 -14.24 35.27 2.75
CA SER A 33 -12.97 34.51 2.83
C SER A 33 -12.86 33.38 1.79
N ALA A 34 -13.97 32.86 1.26
CA ALA A 34 -13.98 31.89 0.16
C ALA A 34 -13.76 32.57 -1.21
N GLU A 35 -14.27 33.78 -1.43
CA GLU A 35 -14.00 34.54 -2.66
C GLU A 35 -12.62 35.23 -2.65
N GLU A 36 -12.05 35.54 -1.48
CA GLU A 36 -10.71 36.15 -1.36
C GLU A 36 -9.56 35.11 -1.25
N GLN A 37 -9.87 33.82 -1.11
CA GLN A 37 -8.90 32.72 -1.31
C GLN A 37 -8.94 32.12 -2.73
N ALA A 38 -9.82 32.62 -3.60
CA ALA A 38 -9.88 32.27 -5.02
C ALA A 38 -9.06 33.25 -5.87
N ALA A 39 -7.74 33.27 -5.66
CA ALA A 39 -6.70 33.64 -6.64
C ALA A 39 -5.40 34.00 -5.91
N MET A 40 -4.85 33.08 -5.10
CA MET A 40 -3.39 33.04 -5.09
C MET A 40 -2.99 32.66 -6.52
N PRO A 41 -2.19 33.48 -7.23
CA PRO A 41 -1.67 33.06 -8.53
C PRO A 41 -0.99 31.72 -8.28
N ALA A 42 -1.47 30.66 -8.93
CA ALA A 42 -0.70 29.44 -9.03
C ALA A 42 0.70 29.86 -9.48
N GLU A 43 1.69 29.66 -8.61
CA GLU A 43 3.08 29.85 -9.01
C GLU A 43 3.27 29.10 -10.33
N PRO A 44 3.90 29.70 -11.34
CA PRO A 44 4.02 29.08 -12.63
C PRO A 44 4.72 27.74 -12.44
N ILE A 45 3.96 26.64 -12.55
CA ILE A 45 4.49 25.29 -12.60
C ILE A 45 5.58 25.33 -13.67
N ALA A 46 6.80 24.89 -13.33
CA ALA A 46 7.91 24.84 -14.26
C ALA A 46 7.43 24.29 -15.62
N THR A 47 7.35 25.16 -16.63
CA THR A 47 6.67 24.85 -17.90
C THR A 47 7.48 23.90 -18.78
N SER A 48 8.70 23.55 -18.37
CA SER A 48 9.56 22.62 -19.08
C SER A 48 10.39 21.80 -18.10
N LEU A 49 10.16 20.49 -18.10
CA LEU A 49 11.13 19.53 -17.57
C LEU A 49 12.29 19.38 -18.56
N SER A 50 13.49 19.19 -18.06
CA SER A 50 14.62 18.74 -18.89
C SER A 50 14.38 17.30 -19.38
N GLU A 51 15.04 16.90 -20.46
CA GLU A 51 14.98 15.52 -20.96
C GLU A 51 15.42 14.51 -19.90
N ASP A 52 16.45 14.84 -19.11
CA ASP A 52 16.93 14.00 -18.02
C ASP A 52 15.89 13.85 -16.90
N GLN A 53 15.17 14.92 -16.55
CA GLN A 53 14.10 14.88 -15.57
C GLN A 53 12.93 14.01 -16.05
N VAL A 54 12.52 14.16 -17.31
CA VAL A 54 11.49 13.31 -17.92
C VAL A 54 11.93 11.84 -17.87
N LYS A 55 13.17 11.54 -18.27
CA LYS A 55 13.71 10.17 -18.26
C LYS A 55 13.77 9.58 -16.86
N ALA A 56 14.15 10.36 -15.85
CA ALA A 56 14.17 9.92 -14.46
C ALA A 56 12.77 9.55 -13.97
N PHE A 57 11.77 10.40 -14.19
CA PHE A 57 10.39 10.11 -13.79
C PHE A 57 9.75 8.99 -14.61
N ASP A 58 10.09 8.82 -15.90
CA ASP A 58 9.66 7.69 -16.73
C ASP A 58 10.21 6.36 -16.20
N SER A 59 11.47 6.35 -15.74
CA SER A 59 12.09 5.21 -15.08
C SER A 59 11.38 4.86 -13.77
N THR A 60 11.13 5.86 -12.92
CA THR A 60 10.37 5.67 -11.66
C THR A 60 8.96 5.15 -11.93
N SER A 61 8.25 5.72 -12.91
CA SER A 61 6.90 5.29 -13.29
C SER A 61 6.89 3.83 -13.78
N SER A 62 7.88 3.47 -14.60
CA SER A 62 8.06 2.10 -15.11
C SER A 62 8.38 1.11 -13.99
N ALA A 63 9.19 1.52 -13.00
CA ALA A 63 9.49 0.71 -11.82
C ALA A 63 8.26 0.49 -10.94
N ILE A 64 7.42 1.52 -10.73
CA ILE A 64 6.14 1.41 -9.99
C ILE A 64 5.19 0.45 -10.70
N LYS A 65 5.03 0.57 -12.02
CA LYS A 65 4.16 -0.31 -12.82
C LYS A 65 4.59 -1.77 -12.72
N ASN A 66 5.88 -2.03 -12.95
CA ASN A 66 6.40 -3.39 -12.98
C ASN A 66 6.85 -3.86 -11.59
N ARG A 67 6.44 -3.20 -10.51
CA ARG A 67 6.94 -3.51 -9.16
C ARG A 67 6.71 -4.97 -8.76
N GLU A 68 5.60 -5.57 -9.18
CA GLU A 68 5.29 -6.98 -8.89
C GLU A 68 6.34 -7.90 -9.53
N THR A 69 6.58 -7.77 -10.84
CA THR A 69 7.57 -8.56 -11.58
C THR A 69 9.01 -8.23 -11.18
N ASN A 70 9.36 -6.95 -11.08
CA ASN A 70 10.71 -6.50 -10.71
C ASN A 70 11.10 -6.94 -9.30
N ASN A 71 10.11 -7.08 -8.41
CA ASN A 71 10.33 -7.53 -7.04
C ASN A 71 9.96 -9.00 -6.83
N LYS A 72 9.78 -9.77 -7.91
CA LYS A 72 9.58 -11.22 -7.89
C LYS A 72 8.37 -11.66 -7.04
N LEU A 73 7.36 -10.80 -6.89
CA LEU A 73 6.11 -11.16 -6.19
C LEU A 73 5.32 -12.22 -6.95
N ASP A 74 5.44 -12.22 -8.28
CA ASP A 74 4.92 -13.26 -9.16
C ASP A 74 5.52 -14.64 -8.89
N GLN A 75 6.62 -14.74 -8.14
CA GLN A 75 7.24 -16.00 -7.71
C GLN A 75 6.72 -16.51 -6.36
N ILE A 76 6.17 -15.63 -5.51
CA ILE A 76 5.68 -16.01 -4.17
C ILE A 76 4.44 -16.91 -4.29
N ALA A 77 3.48 -16.57 -5.15
CA ALA A 77 2.27 -17.38 -5.29
C ALA A 77 2.53 -18.80 -5.82
N PRO A 78 3.40 -19.01 -6.83
CA PRO A 78 3.89 -20.35 -7.19
C PRO A 78 4.61 -21.07 -6.05
N ALA A 79 5.50 -20.40 -5.32
CA ALA A 79 6.22 -21.02 -4.20
C ALA A 79 5.27 -21.50 -3.08
N ILE A 80 4.25 -20.70 -2.75
CA ILE A 80 3.18 -21.10 -1.82
C ILE A 80 2.41 -22.30 -2.36
N ALA A 81 2.14 -22.34 -3.67
CA ALA A 81 1.43 -23.45 -4.31
C ALA A 81 2.23 -24.75 -4.19
N ASP A 82 3.53 -24.69 -4.50
CA ASP A 82 4.42 -25.84 -4.44
C ASP A 82 4.53 -26.38 -3.01
N GLU A 83 4.69 -25.48 -2.02
CA GLU A 83 4.71 -25.84 -0.60
C GLU A 83 3.40 -26.50 -0.16
N TYR A 84 2.25 -25.93 -0.53
CA TYR A 84 0.95 -26.55 -0.28
C TYR A 84 0.87 -27.94 -0.91
N LEU A 85 1.22 -28.08 -2.19
CA LEU A 85 1.14 -29.35 -2.91
C LEU A 85 2.03 -30.42 -2.29
N ASP A 86 3.22 -30.06 -1.82
CA ASP A 86 4.15 -31.00 -1.19
C ASP A 86 3.61 -31.53 0.15
N HIS A 87 2.99 -30.66 0.97
CA HIS A 87 2.35 -31.04 2.23
C HIS A 87 0.98 -31.72 2.05
N ALA A 88 0.24 -31.38 1.00
CA ALA A 88 -1.06 -31.95 0.71
C ALA A 88 -0.98 -33.34 0.06
N ARG A 89 0.14 -33.64 -0.60
CA ARG A 89 0.31 -34.86 -1.40
C ARG A 89 0.32 -36.11 -0.54
N TYR A 90 -0.51 -37.08 -0.91
CA TYR A 90 -0.48 -38.44 -0.37
C TYR A 90 -0.70 -39.47 -1.49
N THR A 91 -0.38 -40.73 -1.21
CA THR A 91 -0.64 -41.86 -2.12
C THR A 91 -1.77 -42.68 -1.53
N ASP A 92 -2.86 -42.87 -2.30
CA ASP A 92 -3.98 -43.69 -1.85
C ASP A 92 -3.66 -45.19 -1.92
N GLU A 93 -4.55 -46.02 -1.39
CA GLU A 93 -4.41 -47.49 -1.40
C GLU A 93 -4.28 -48.09 -2.81
N ARG A 94 -4.74 -47.36 -3.84
CA ARG A 94 -4.65 -47.74 -5.26
C ARG A 94 -3.38 -47.23 -5.93
N LYS A 95 -2.42 -46.71 -5.15
CA LYS A 95 -1.17 -46.11 -5.62
C LYS A 95 -1.38 -44.86 -6.49
N VAL A 96 -2.53 -44.20 -6.36
CA VAL A 96 -2.83 -42.94 -7.07
C VAL A 96 -2.42 -41.77 -6.18
N ARG A 97 -1.68 -40.82 -6.76
CA ARG A 97 -1.31 -39.58 -6.10
C ARG A 97 -2.55 -38.69 -5.95
N ARG A 98 -2.82 -38.25 -4.73
CA ARG A 98 -3.94 -37.35 -4.39
C ARG A 98 -3.45 -36.23 -3.49
N TYR A 99 -4.30 -35.23 -3.30
CA TYR A 99 -4.04 -34.06 -2.47
C TYR A 99 -5.16 -33.93 -1.45
N LYS A 100 -4.79 -33.88 -0.17
CA LYS A 100 -5.75 -33.62 0.90
C LYS A 100 -5.98 -32.11 1.00
N THR A 101 -7.17 -31.74 1.44
CA THR A 101 -7.56 -30.35 1.68
C THR A 101 -7.81 -30.09 3.16
N THR A 102 -7.70 -31.10 4.01
CA THR A 102 -7.89 -31.00 5.46
C THR A 102 -6.62 -31.49 6.12
N PHE A 103 -6.15 -30.75 7.11
CA PHE A 103 -4.89 -30.97 7.79
C PHE A 103 -5.14 -31.11 9.29
N THR A 104 -4.29 -31.86 9.99
CA THR A 104 -4.26 -31.82 11.46
C THR A 104 -3.54 -30.54 11.93
N PRO A 105 -3.73 -30.12 13.20
CA PRO A 105 -2.99 -28.99 13.77
C PRO A 105 -1.46 -29.11 13.61
N GLU A 106 -0.90 -30.30 13.79
CA GLU A 106 0.54 -30.56 13.63
C GLU A 106 0.99 -30.43 12.17
N GLU A 107 0.16 -30.90 11.23
CA GLU A 107 0.44 -30.75 9.80
C GLU A 107 0.37 -29.29 9.35
N THR A 108 -0.50 -28.48 9.96
CA THR A 108 -0.55 -27.04 9.69
C THR A 108 0.64 -26.28 10.25
N ASP A 109 1.26 -26.73 11.34
CA ASP A 109 2.49 -26.14 11.85
C ASP A 109 3.63 -26.32 10.82
N ALA A 110 3.76 -27.52 10.25
CA ALA A 110 4.78 -27.81 9.24
C ALA A 110 4.53 -27.05 7.91
N LEU A 111 3.29 -27.06 7.42
CA LEU A 111 2.88 -26.29 6.23
C LEU A 111 3.13 -24.79 6.44
N GLY A 112 2.79 -24.27 7.63
CA GLY A 112 2.96 -22.86 7.96
C GLY A 112 4.42 -22.42 7.99
N GLU A 113 5.33 -23.25 8.53
CA GLU A 113 6.77 -22.96 8.51
C GLU A 113 7.34 -23.01 7.09
N GLY A 114 6.93 -23.99 6.27
CA GLY A 114 7.30 -24.07 4.87
C GLY A 114 6.91 -22.80 4.10
N ILE A 115 5.65 -22.36 4.24
CA ILE A 115 5.17 -21.13 3.61
C ILE A 115 5.98 -19.93 4.10
N LEU A 116 6.22 -19.83 5.41
CA LEU A 116 7.00 -18.74 5.99
C LEU A 116 8.42 -18.68 5.40
N GLU A 117 9.05 -19.84 5.23
CA GLU A 117 10.38 -19.95 4.63
C GLU A 117 10.39 -19.46 3.17
N GLN A 118 9.34 -19.73 2.39
CA GLN A 118 9.22 -19.16 1.04
C GLN A 118 9.20 -17.62 1.06
N PHE A 119 8.46 -17.02 2.00
CA PHE A 119 8.48 -15.56 2.18
C PHE A 119 9.87 -15.07 2.57
N ARG A 120 10.55 -15.70 3.54
CA ARG A 120 11.92 -15.34 3.92
C ARG A 120 12.87 -15.41 2.73
N TYR A 121 12.88 -16.54 2.03
CA TYR A 121 13.74 -16.83 0.91
C TYR A 121 13.59 -15.77 -0.19
N HIS A 122 12.40 -15.62 -0.76
CA HIS A 122 12.18 -14.71 -1.89
C HIS A 122 12.43 -13.24 -1.51
N THR A 123 12.06 -12.83 -0.29
CA THR A 123 12.32 -11.46 0.17
C THR A 123 13.80 -11.18 0.31
N ASN A 124 14.57 -12.12 0.88
CA ASN A 124 16.00 -11.90 1.12
C ASN A 124 16.81 -11.93 -0.18
N LEU A 125 16.49 -12.83 -1.11
CA LEU A 125 17.10 -12.82 -2.46
C LEU A 125 16.87 -11.48 -3.16
N ARG A 126 15.69 -10.88 -2.98
CA ARG A 126 15.34 -9.59 -3.57
C ARG A 126 16.04 -8.43 -2.90
N VAL A 127 15.97 -8.34 -1.57
CA VAL A 127 16.49 -7.20 -0.81
C VAL A 127 18.01 -7.11 -0.86
N PHE A 128 18.69 -8.27 -0.83
CA PHE A 128 20.16 -8.32 -0.83
C PHE A 128 20.76 -8.66 -2.19
N GLU A 129 19.93 -8.77 -3.24
CA GLU A 129 20.35 -9.24 -4.57
C GLU A 129 21.19 -10.53 -4.49
N SER A 130 20.81 -11.42 -3.58
CA SER A 130 21.63 -12.56 -3.18
C SER A 130 21.32 -13.81 -4.00
N THR A 131 22.28 -14.73 -4.05
CA THR A 131 22.09 -16.09 -4.58
C THR A 131 21.45 -17.01 -3.52
N PRO A 132 20.88 -18.17 -3.91
CA PRO A 132 20.37 -19.15 -2.96
C PRO A 132 21.40 -19.57 -1.90
N GLU A 133 22.67 -19.74 -2.28
CA GLU A 133 23.75 -20.10 -1.36
C GLU A 133 24.08 -18.98 -0.38
N GLN A 134 24.00 -17.73 -0.84
CA GLN A 134 24.15 -16.56 0.02
C GLN A 134 22.96 -16.43 0.98
N TYR A 135 21.74 -16.75 0.56
CA TYR A 135 20.60 -16.82 1.46
C TYR A 135 20.81 -17.84 2.58
N GLU A 136 21.25 -19.06 2.25
CA GLU A 136 21.55 -20.10 3.26
C GLU A 136 22.60 -19.64 4.28
N THR A 137 23.56 -18.82 3.86
CA THR A 137 24.53 -18.20 4.77
C THR A 137 23.87 -17.09 5.61
N ASN A 138 23.11 -16.19 4.97
CA ASN A 138 22.51 -15.02 5.60
C ASN A 138 21.40 -15.38 6.61
N LYS A 139 20.63 -16.45 6.38
CA LYS A 139 19.57 -16.88 7.30
C LYS A 139 20.13 -17.33 8.66
N GLY A 140 21.40 -17.71 8.73
CA GLY A 140 22.10 -18.02 9.98
C GLY A 140 22.53 -16.79 10.78
N ILE A 141 22.55 -15.60 10.18
CA ILE A 141 22.93 -14.35 10.85
C ILE A 141 21.82 -13.94 11.81
N LYS A 142 22.19 -13.69 13.07
CA LYS A 142 21.27 -13.31 14.15
C LYS A 142 21.71 -12.02 14.83
N ASP A 143 20.74 -11.23 15.29
CA ASP A 143 21.00 -10.09 16.15
C ASP A 143 21.38 -10.53 17.59
N LYS A 144 21.61 -9.55 18.48
CA LYS A 144 21.98 -9.81 19.87
C LYS A 144 20.87 -10.48 20.68
N GLN A 145 19.64 -10.46 20.19
CA GLN A 145 18.45 -11.04 20.78
C GLN A 145 18.14 -12.43 20.19
N GLY A 146 18.92 -12.88 19.20
CA GLY A 146 18.77 -14.17 18.54
C GLY A 146 17.77 -14.17 17.39
N VAL A 147 17.26 -13.02 16.96
CA VAL A 147 16.34 -12.89 15.81
C VAL A 147 17.16 -12.96 14.53
N SER A 148 16.74 -13.79 13.58
CA SER A 148 17.47 -13.92 12.32
C SER A 148 17.33 -12.66 11.44
N LEU A 149 18.34 -12.39 10.62
CA LEU A 149 18.26 -11.35 9.60
C LEU A 149 17.08 -11.61 8.65
N ALA A 150 16.87 -12.87 8.28
CA ALA A 150 15.78 -13.28 7.40
C ALA A 150 14.40 -12.95 8.00
N ASP A 151 14.20 -13.21 9.29
CA ASP A 151 12.96 -12.85 10.02
C ASP A 151 12.78 -11.34 10.10
N THR A 152 13.87 -10.58 10.32
CA THR A 152 13.82 -9.12 10.41
C THR A 152 13.36 -8.51 9.09
N VAL A 153 13.96 -8.96 7.99
CA VAL A 153 13.64 -8.52 6.63
C VAL A 153 12.21 -8.90 6.27
N MET A 154 11.82 -10.16 6.50
CA MET A 154 10.44 -10.62 6.28
C MET A 154 9.43 -9.82 7.11
N LYS A 155 9.69 -9.56 8.39
CA LYS A 155 8.80 -8.78 9.24
C LYS A 155 8.66 -7.34 8.75
N HIS A 156 9.74 -6.71 8.31
CA HIS A 156 9.67 -5.37 7.73
C HIS A 156 8.82 -5.34 6.46
N HIS A 157 9.06 -6.31 5.57
CA HIS A 157 8.48 -6.34 4.23
C HIS A 157 7.07 -6.91 4.16
N PHE A 158 6.72 -7.87 5.01
CA PHE A 158 5.43 -8.57 4.97
C PHE A 158 4.66 -8.45 6.29
N GLN A 159 5.22 -7.88 7.37
CA GLN A 159 4.58 -7.90 8.71
C GLN A 159 4.24 -9.30 9.23
N MET A 160 4.95 -10.31 8.75
CA MET A 160 4.85 -11.68 9.25
C MET A 160 5.91 -11.94 10.31
N ASP A 161 5.54 -12.68 11.36
CA ASP A 161 6.46 -13.24 12.35
C ASP A 161 6.42 -14.76 12.31
N SER A 162 7.31 -15.43 13.05
CA SER A 162 7.41 -16.90 13.10
C SER A 162 6.14 -17.61 13.57
N GLY A 163 5.22 -16.92 14.24
CA GLY A 163 3.93 -17.46 14.64
C GLY A 163 2.78 -17.11 13.71
N PHE A 164 3.00 -16.33 12.64
CA PHE A 164 1.93 -15.81 11.79
C PHE A 164 1.07 -16.92 11.20
N TRP A 165 1.68 -17.85 10.46
CA TRP A 165 0.94 -18.93 9.80
C TRP A 165 0.30 -19.90 10.77
N LYS A 166 0.96 -20.17 11.90
CA LYS A 166 0.36 -20.96 12.98
C LYS A 166 -0.94 -20.34 13.49
N ARG A 167 -0.97 -19.02 13.71
CA ARG A 167 -2.20 -18.31 14.13
C ARG A 167 -3.28 -18.30 13.07
N LYS A 168 -2.93 -18.37 11.78
CA LYS A 168 -3.87 -18.34 10.66
C LYS A 168 -4.41 -19.72 10.26
N LEU A 169 -3.57 -20.76 10.26
CA LEU A 169 -3.90 -22.09 9.76
C LEU A 169 -4.42 -23.03 10.85
N LYS A 170 -3.86 -22.97 12.07
CA LYS A 170 -4.21 -23.91 13.14
C LYS A 170 -5.71 -23.90 13.49
N PRO A 171 -6.39 -22.74 13.62
CA PRO A 171 -7.83 -22.72 13.88
C PRO A 171 -8.64 -23.39 12.77
N LEU A 172 -8.21 -23.27 11.50
CA LEU A 172 -8.87 -23.91 10.38
C LEU A 172 -8.79 -25.43 10.47
N ALA A 173 -7.64 -25.97 10.88
CA ALA A 173 -7.47 -27.40 11.11
C ALA A 173 -8.29 -27.92 12.30
N GLU A 174 -8.33 -27.18 13.41
CA GLU A 174 -9.14 -27.53 14.59
C GLU A 174 -10.64 -27.60 14.26
N ASP A 175 -11.11 -26.72 13.37
CA ASP A 175 -12.49 -26.68 12.88
C ASP A 175 -12.75 -27.65 11.70
N GLY A 176 -11.75 -28.44 11.29
CA GLY A 176 -11.84 -29.36 10.14
C GLY A 176 -12.12 -28.67 8.80
N LYS A 177 -11.76 -27.39 8.67
CA LYS A 177 -11.97 -26.60 7.46
C LYS A 177 -11.01 -27.01 6.34
N THR A 178 -11.44 -26.71 5.12
CA THR A 178 -10.58 -26.82 3.95
C THR A 178 -9.48 -25.76 4.01
N ILE A 179 -8.24 -26.20 3.85
CA ILE A 179 -7.06 -25.39 3.64
C ILE A 179 -6.54 -25.77 2.26
N ASP A 180 -6.75 -24.88 1.29
CA ASP A 180 -6.20 -25.00 -0.07
C ASP A 180 -5.33 -23.78 -0.40
N GLN A 181 -4.73 -23.78 -1.59
CA GLN A 181 -3.88 -22.68 -2.05
C GLN A 181 -4.60 -21.32 -2.02
N ALA A 182 -5.89 -21.28 -2.39
CA ALA A 182 -6.64 -20.03 -2.46
C ALA A 182 -6.87 -19.45 -1.06
N VAL A 183 -7.16 -20.31 -0.08
CA VAL A 183 -7.26 -19.92 1.34
C VAL A 183 -5.93 -19.35 1.83
N ILE A 184 -4.81 -20.02 1.54
CA ILE A 184 -3.48 -19.54 1.96
C ILE A 184 -3.16 -18.18 1.33
N LEU A 185 -3.40 -18.01 0.03
CA LEU A 185 -3.16 -16.73 -0.66
C LEU A 185 -4.03 -15.61 -0.09
N SER A 186 -5.31 -15.88 0.19
CA SER A 186 -6.22 -14.92 0.82
C SER A 186 -5.74 -14.51 2.22
N LEU A 187 -5.20 -15.45 3.00
CA LEU A 187 -4.65 -15.15 4.33
C LEU A 187 -3.37 -14.30 4.28
N ALA A 188 -2.64 -14.29 3.16
CA ALA A 188 -1.44 -13.48 2.94
C ALA A 188 -1.71 -12.14 2.23
N GLU A 189 -2.93 -11.88 1.75
CA GLU A 189 -3.24 -10.75 0.86
C GLU A 189 -2.82 -9.40 1.47
N GLU A 190 -3.20 -9.13 2.72
CA GLU A 190 -2.84 -7.89 3.42
C GLU A 190 -1.32 -7.73 3.56
N ASN A 191 -0.60 -8.83 3.80
CA ASN A 191 0.84 -8.84 3.95
C ASN A 191 1.56 -8.60 2.61
N ILE A 192 1.04 -9.15 1.52
CA ILE A 192 1.52 -8.91 0.15
C ILE A 192 1.28 -7.45 -0.25
N GLU A 193 0.11 -6.90 0.08
CA GLU A 193 -0.19 -5.48 -0.17
C GLU A 193 0.69 -4.55 0.67
N HIS A 194 0.97 -4.89 1.93
CA HIS A 194 1.96 -4.16 2.73
C HIS A 194 3.34 -4.19 2.08
N HIS A 195 3.79 -5.36 1.57
CA HIS A 195 5.06 -5.48 0.85
C HIS A 195 5.13 -4.60 -0.39
N LEU A 196 4.08 -4.60 -1.19
CA LEU A 196 3.93 -3.71 -2.34
C LEU A 196 4.01 -2.24 -1.91
N GLY A 197 3.41 -1.90 -0.77
CA GLY A 197 3.53 -0.58 -0.15
C GLY A 197 4.97 -0.23 0.23
N VAL A 198 5.72 -1.14 0.85
CA VAL A 198 7.14 -0.94 1.18
C VAL A 198 7.96 -0.69 -0.10
N ILE A 199 7.86 -1.58 -1.09
CA ILE A 199 8.55 -1.44 -2.38
C ILE A 199 8.23 -0.10 -3.04
N THR A 200 6.95 0.27 -3.06
CA THR A 200 6.51 1.51 -3.70
C THR A 200 7.12 2.72 -3.01
N ARG A 201 7.22 2.70 -1.67
CA ARG A 201 7.93 3.75 -0.93
C ARG A 201 9.41 3.78 -1.24
N ASP A 202 10.08 2.63 -1.33
CA ASP A 202 11.50 2.56 -1.67
C ASP A 202 11.78 3.16 -3.07
N ILE A 203 10.93 2.85 -4.06
CA ILE A 203 11.01 3.42 -5.41
C ILE A 203 10.78 4.94 -5.41
N LEU A 204 9.88 5.43 -4.56
CA LEU A 204 9.54 6.85 -4.43
C LEU A 204 10.52 7.61 -3.54
N GLY A 205 11.33 6.93 -2.74
CA GLY A 205 12.26 7.54 -1.78
C GLY A 205 13.38 8.37 -2.41
N GLY A 206 13.55 8.31 -3.73
CA GLY A 206 14.41 9.20 -4.49
C GLY A 206 13.74 10.50 -4.95
N ILE A 207 12.47 10.73 -4.61
CA ILE A 207 11.76 11.97 -4.89
C ILE A 207 11.67 12.80 -3.61
N GLU A 208 12.30 13.96 -3.63
CA GLU A 208 12.44 14.86 -2.48
C GLU A 208 11.40 16.01 -2.51
N PRO A 209 11.03 16.60 -1.35
CA PRO A 209 10.02 17.65 -1.27
C PRO A 209 10.30 18.89 -2.14
N ASP A 210 11.57 19.22 -2.37
CA ASP A 210 11.99 20.33 -3.23
C ASP A 210 11.74 20.06 -4.73
N GLN A 211 11.41 18.82 -5.10
CA GLN A 211 11.03 18.44 -6.46
C GLN A 211 9.52 18.53 -6.71
N MET A 212 8.74 19.12 -5.80
CA MET A 212 7.28 19.20 -5.89
C MET A 212 6.78 19.76 -7.23
N ASP A 213 7.33 20.88 -7.70
CA ASP A 213 6.91 21.48 -8.97
C ASP A 213 7.32 20.64 -10.19
N GLN A 214 8.47 19.95 -10.10
CA GLN A 214 8.90 19.03 -11.14
C GLN A 214 7.95 17.84 -11.23
N LEU A 215 7.52 17.30 -10.08
CA LEU A 215 6.56 16.21 -10.02
C LEU A 215 5.19 16.64 -10.54
N LYS A 216 4.71 17.86 -10.21
CA LYS A 216 3.48 18.43 -10.79
C LYS A 216 3.58 18.61 -12.30
N ALA A 217 4.70 19.17 -12.79
CA ALA A 217 4.95 19.33 -14.22
C ALA A 217 4.95 17.96 -14.94
N TYR A 218 5.53 16.93 -14.32
CA TYR A 218 5.54 15.58 -14.86
C TYR A 218 4.16 14.92 -14.85
N VAL A 219 3.38 15.08 -13.77
CA VAL A 219 1.99 14.63 -13.72
C VAL A 219 1.15 15.29 -14.81
N LYS A 220 1.31 16.60 -15.03
CA LYS A 220 0.68 17.30 -16.16
C LYS A 220 1.11 16.73 -17.50
N LEU A 221 2.42 16.50 -17.69
CA LEU A 221 2.97 15.90 -18.91
C LEU A 221 2.37 14.51 -19.18
N LEU A 222 2.24 13.66 -18.16
CA LEU A 222 1.54 12.38 -18.26
C LEU A 222 0.07 12.57 -18.62
N GLY A 223 -0.60 13.53 -17.98
CA GLY A 223 -1.97 13.98 -18.27
C GLY A 223 -2.19 14.26 -19.75
N ASP A 224 -1.33 15.12 -20.30
CA ASP A 224 -1.37 15.59 -21.68
C ASP A 224 -1.00 14.46 -22.67
N ARG A 225 0.08 13.71 -22.41
CA ARG A 225 0.56 12.62 -23.28
C ARG A 225 -0.44 11.48 -23.40
N HIS A 226 -1.12 11.16 -22.30
CA HIS A 226 -1.96 9.96 -22.21
C HIS A 226 -3.46 10.25 -22.13
N LYS A 227 -3.86 11.52 -22.20
CA LYS A 227 -5.28 11.97 -22.19
C LYS A 227 -6.02 11.50 -20.93
N LEU A 228 -5.43 11.77 -19.77
CA LEU A 228 -5.96 11.34 -18.48
C LEU A 228 -7.18 12.18 -18.07
N ASP A 229 -8.04 11.62 -17.20
CA ASP A 229 -9.18 12.37 -16.66
C ASP A 229 -8.67 13.65 -15.96
N GLU A 230 -9.18 14.79 -16.43
CA GLU A 230 -8.80 16.11 -15.93
C GLU A 230 -9.00 16.24 -14.41
N LYS A 231 -9.98 15.55 -13.82
CA LYS A 231 -10.21 15.53 -12.36
C LYS A 231 -9.11 14.81 -11.59
N VAL A 232 -8.51 13.78 -12.19
CA VAL A 232 -7.38 13.04 -11.59
C VAL A 232 -6.13 13.91 -11.61
N ILE A 233 -5.89 14.60 -12.73
CA ILE A 233 -4.75 15.50 -12.89
C ILE A 233 -4.91 16.76 -12.05
N SER A 234 -6.07 17.41 -12.07
CA SER A 234 -6.30 18.68 -11.36
C SER A 234 -6.07 18.53 -9.86
N ARG A 235 -6.54 17.42 -9.26
CA ARG A 235 -6.30 17.12 -7.84
C ARG A 235 -4.82 17.05 -7.49
N ALA A 236 -4.00 16.47 -8.36
CA ALA A 236 -2.56 16.38 -8.14
C ALA A 236 -1.88 17.74 -8.31
N LEU A 237 -2.30 18.54 -9.30
CA LEU A 237 -1.73 19.86 -9.55
C LEU A 237 -2.06 20.87 -8.44
N THR A 238 -3.24 20.76 -7.82
CA THR A 238 -3.68 21.67 -6.76
C THR A 238 -3.21 21.27 -5.36
N THR A 239 -2.63 20.07 -5.19
CA THR A 239 -2.19 19.63 -3.86
C THR A 239 -0.93 20.41 -3.43
N ASN A 240 -0.88 20.83 -2.16
CA ASN A 240 0.30 21.47 -1.56
C ASN A 240 0.99 20.58 -0.52
N ASP A 241 0.39 19.44 -0.19
CA ASP A 241 1.01 18.38 0.61
C ASP A 241 1.81 17.43 -0.28
N PHE A 242 3.13 17.42 -0.11
CA PHE A 242 4.05 16.58 -0.89
C PHE A 242 3.75 15.08 -0.72
N GLY A 243 3.41 14.65 0.49
CA GLY A 243 3.04 13.25 0.75
C GLY A 243 1.81 12.82 -0.04
N SER A 244 0.81 13.69 -0.14
CA SER A 244 -0.38 13.48 -0.96
C SER A 244 -0.09 13.52 -2.45
N LEU A 245 0.83 14.39 -2.91
CA LEU A 245 1.27 14.42 -4.31
C LEU A 245 1.95 13.10 -4.72
N ILE A 246 2.89 12.63 -3.91
CA ILE A 246 3.60 11.35 -4.15
C ILE A 246 2.61 10.19 -4.26
N LYS A 247 1.61 10.13 -3.37
CA LYS A 247 0.58 9.06 -3.42
C LYS A 247 -0.24 9.12 -4.70
N GLN A 248 -0.66 10.32 -5.11
CA GLN A 248 -1.42 10.51 -6.35
C GLN A 248 -0.58 10.15 -7.58
N TYR A 249 0.68 10.58 -7.62
CA TYR A 249 1.63 10.20 -8.66
C TYR A 249 1.80 8.68 -8.77
N ALA A 250 1.95 7.98 -7.64
CA ALA A 250 2.07 6.53 -7.63
C ALA A 250 0.82 5.82 -8.18
N GLN A 251 -0.37 6.34 -7.87
CA GLN A 251 -1.65 5.84 -8.41
C GLN A 251 -1.73 6.05 -9.93
N ILE A 252 -1.41 7.27 -10.39
CA ILE A 252 -1.32 7.65 -11.80
C ILE A 252 -0.36 6.69 -12.52
N ALA A 253 0.89 6.56 -12.05
CA ALA A 253 1.88 5.67 -12.63
C ALA A 253 1.41 4.21 -12.72
N ARG A 254 0.76 3.67 -11.66
CA ARG A 254 0.22 2.30 -11.67
C ARG A 254 -0.89 2.15 -12.71
N GLN A 255 -1.85 3.08 -12.76
CA GLN A 255 -3.02 2.97 -13.64
C GLN A 255 -2.60 3.05 -15.11
N PHE A 256 -1.83 4.06 -15.49
CA PHE A 256 -1.58 4.34 -16.91
C PHE A 256 -0.63 3.38 -17.58
N TYR A 257 0.42 2.99 -16.87
CA TYR A 257 1.32 2.03 -17.45
C TYR A 257 0.72 0.61 -17.41
N THR A 258 -0.27 0.30 -16.56
CA THR A 258 -1.02 -0.97 -16.69
C THR A 258 -1.85 -1.03 -17.97
N ASP A 259 -2.46 0.09 -18.37
CA ASP A 259 -3.32 0.17 -19.56
C ASP A 259 -2.55 0.17 -20.90
N SER A 260 -1.25 0.50 -20.91
CA SER A 260 -0.37 0.39 -22.10
C SER A 260 -0.19 -1.04 -22.66
N LYS A 261 -0.76 -2.08 -22.02
CA LYS A 261 -0.83 -3.45 -22.54
C LYS A 261 -2.15 -3.78 -23.27
N LYS A 262 -3.11 -2.84 -23.31
CA LYS A 262 -4.43 -3.02 -23.96
C LYS A 262 -4.58 -2.25 -25.28
N ALA A 263 -3.57 -1.48 -25.69
CA ALA A 263 -3.55 -0.69 -26.92
C ALA A 263 -2.63 -1.31 -27.97
#